data_AF-A0A0A2UVP3-F1
#
_entry.id   AF-A0A0A2UVP3-F1
#
_cell.length_a   1.000
_cell.length_b   1.000
_cell.length_c   1.000
_cell.angle_alpha   90.00
_cell.angle_beta   90.00
_cell.angle_gamma   90.00
#
_symmetry.space_group_name_H-M   'P 1'
#
loop_
_entity.id
_entity.type
_entity.pdbx_description
1 polymer ?
#
loop_
_entity_poly.entity_id
_entity_poly.type
_entity_poly.pdbx_seq_one_letter_code
_entity_poly.pdbx_strand_id
1 'polypeptide(L)' 'MLRLLALILSIISVVTVFFSLNIAILILGTSLLLFGFNNLKIKNKSMGYTYLTSGAVFIIGSCIKVFY' A
#
# COMPACT_ATOMS: atom_id res chain seq x y z
N MET A 1 0.15 -16.57 0.05
CA MET A 1 -0.83 -15.93 -0.84
C MET A 1 -0.82 -14.40 -0.71
N LEU A 2 -1.04 -13.82 0.49
CA LEU A 2 -1.04 -12.36 0.71
C LEU A 2 0.19 -11.62 0.18
N ARG A 3 1.39 -12.17 0.39
CA ARG A 3 2.65 -11.58 -0.10
C ARG A 3 2.71 -11.47 -1.64
N LEU A 4 2.23 -12.49 -2.36
CA LEU A 4 2.23 -12.48 -3.83
C LEU A 4 1.22 -11.45 -4.34
N LEU A 5 0.03 -11.39 -3.73
CA LEU A 5 -1.00 -10.41 -4.05
C LEU A 5 -0.48 -8.97 -3.82
N ALA A 6 0.19 -8.73 -2.69
CA ALA A 6 0.78 -7.42 -2.37
C ALA A 6 1.88 -7.03 -3.39
N LEU A 7 2.72 -7.99 -3.81
CA LEU A 7 3.70 -7.79 -4.86
C LEU A 7 3.05 -7.41 -6.20
N ILE A 8 2.04 -8.15 -6.63
CA ILE A 8 1.31 -7.87 -7.88
C ILE A 8 0.67 -6.49 -7.83
N LEU A 9 -0.01 -6.14 -6.73
CA LEU A 9 -0.57 -4.79 -6.55
C LEU A 9 0.50 -3.70 -6.59
N SER A 10 1.66 -3.92 -5.97
CA SER A 10 2.74 -2.93 -5.99
C SER A 10 3.29 -2.69 -7.39
N ILE A 11 3.40 -3.73 -8.22
CA ILE A 11 3.82 -3.61 -9.62
C ILE A 11 2.74 -2.87 -10.43
N ILE A 12 1.47 -3.25 -10.26
CA ILE A 12 0.34 -2.56 -10.90
C ILE A 12 0.36 -1.08 -10.52
N SER A 13 0.59 -0.75 -9.25
CA SER A 13 0.69 0.64 -8.79
C SER A 13 1.73 1.43 -9.59
N VAL A 14 2.95 0.89 -9.74
CA VAL A 14 4.03 1.55 -10.51
C VAL A 14 3.61 1.83 -11.96
N VAL A 15 2.97 0.87 -12.62
CA VAL A 15 2.45 1.06 -13.98
C VAL A 15 1.33 2.10 -14.01
N THR A 16 0.48 2.12 -12.98
CA THR A 16 -0.68 3.02 -12.91
C THR A 16 -0.27 4.47 -12.69
N VAL A 17 0.94 4.75 -12.15
CA VAL A 17 1.46 6.11 -11.95
C VAL A 17 1.45 6.91 -13.26
N PHE A 18 1.71 6.26 -14.40
CA PHE A 18 1.72 6.90 -15.72
C PHE A 18 0.34 7.33 -16.23
N PHE A 19 -0.75 6.81 -15.65
CA PHE A 19 -2.12 7.11 -16.04
C PHE A 19 -2.83 8.00 -15.00
N SER A 20 -2.66 7.70 -13.72
CA SER A 20 -3.25 8.45 -12.62
C SER A 20 -2.49 8.25 -11.33
N LEU A 21 -1.84 9.31 -10.86
CA LEU A 21 -1.08 9.31 -9.62
C LEU A 21 -1.98 8.98 -8.41
N ASN A 22 -3.20 9.51 -8.35
CA ASN A 22 -4.11 9.31 -7.21
C ASN A 22 -4.52 7.84 -7.08
N ILE A 23 -4.85 7.20 -8.21
CA ILE A 23 -5.20 5.77 -8.26
C ILE A 23 -3.97 4.93 -7.92
N ALA A 24 -2.80 5.28 -8.47
CA ALA A 24 -1.56 4.58 -8.19
C ALA A 24 -1.20 4.59 -6.70
N ILE A 25 -1.35 5.73 -6.02
CA ILE A 25 -1.11 5.88 -4.57
C ILE A 25 -2.10 5.04 -3.76
N LEU A 26 -3.38 4.98 -4.15
CA LEU A 26 -4.37 4.12 -3.48
C LEU A 26 -4.01 2.63 -3.61
N ILE A 27 -3.60 2.19 -4.80
CA ILE A 27 -3.15 0.82 -5.04
C ILE A 27 -1.86 0.54 -4.25
N LEU A 28 -0.94 1.51 -4.17
CA LEU A 28 0.27 1.37 -3.38
C LEU A 28 -0.06 1.21 -1.88
N GLY A 29 -0.91 2.09 -1.34
CA GLY A 29 -1.31 2.07 0.05
C GLY A 29 -1.97 0.75 0.45
N THR A 30 -2.87 0.24 -0.38
CA THR A 30 -3.49 -1.08 -0.16
C THR A 30 -2.48 -2.23 -0.24
N SER A 31 -1.50 -2.17 -1.15
CA SER A 31 -0.40 -3.15 -1.20
C SER A 31 0.44 -3.15 0.08
N LEU A 32 0.73 -1.97 0.63
CA LEU A 32 1.50 -1.80 1.87
C LEU A 32 0.72 -2.35 3.07
N LEU A 33 -0.60 -2.14 3.14
CA LEU A 33 -1.42 -2.77 4.17
C LEU A 33 -1.34 -4.30 4.11
N LEU A 34 -1.43 -4.89 2.91
CA LEU A 34 -1.29 -6.33 2.72
C LEU A 34 0.10 -6.85 3.12
N PHE A 35 1.18 -6.12 2.80
CA PHE A 35 2.53 -6.44 3.28
C PHE A 35 2.63 -6.35 4.80
N GLY A 36 1.99 -5.36 5.42
CA GLY A 36 1.94 -5.18 6.86
C GLY A 36 1.27 -6.36 7.55
N PHE A 37 0.06 -6.74 7.10
CA PHE A 37 -0.63 -7.92 7.62
C PHE A 37 0.16 -9.21 7.40
N ASN A 38 0.83 -9.37 6.26
CA ASN A 38 1.67 -10.53 6.01
C ASN A 38 2.88 -10.58 6.97
N ASN A 39 3.52 -9.44 7.24
CA ASN A 39 4.65 -9.35 8.17
C ASN A 39 4.24 -9.59 9.64
N LEU A 40 3.06 -9.14 10.04
CA LEU A 40 2.50 -9.46 11.35
C LEU A 40 2.24 -10.97 11.51
N LYS A 41 1.75 -11.66 10.47
CA LYS A 41 1.54 -13.11 10.49
C LYS A 41 2.84 -13.90 10.69
N ILE A 42 3.94 -13.46 10.10
CA ILE A 42 5.27 -14.08 10.29
C ILE A 42 6.01 -13.57 11.53
N LYS A 43 5.30 -12.92 12.47
CA LYS A 43 5.82 -12.36 13.73
C LYS A 43 6.89 -11.27 13.58
N ASN A 44 7.08 -10.73 12.37
CA ASN A 44 7.95 -9.57 12.14
C ASN A 44 7.18 -8.27 12.44
N LYS A 45 7.01 -7.98 13.73
CA LYS A 45 6.16 -6.89 14.21
C LYS A 45 6.63 -5.52 13.75
N SER A 46 7.93 -5.24 13.84
CA SER A 46 8.50 -3.96 13.44
C SER A 46 8.14 -3.63 12.00
N MET A 47 8.46 -4.54 11.08
CA MET A 47 8.20 -4.35 9.66
C MET A 47 6.70 -4.32 9.36
N GLY A 48 5.91 -5.13 10.07
CA GLY A 48 4.45 -5.11 9.99
C GLY A 48 3.84 -3.75 10.28
N TYR A 49 4.23 -3.12 11.40
CA TYR A 49 3.74 -1.79 11.75
C TYR A 49 4.24 -0.70 10.81
N THR A 50 5.48 -0.77 10.33
CA THR A 50 6.01 0.19 9.33
C THR A 50 5.18 0.15 8.04
N TYR A 51 4.86 -1.05 7.55
CA TYR A 51 4.04 -1.20 6.36
C TYR A 51 2.59 -0.74 6.56
N LEU A 52 1.98 -1.07 7.70
CA LEU A 52 0.62 -0.64 8.02
C LEU A 52 0.49 0.88 8.14
N THR A 53 1.41 1.51 8.88
CA THR A 53 1.44 2.97 9.06
C THR A 53 1.69 3.69 7.75
N SER A 54 2.69 3.25 6.97
CA SER A 54 2.97 3.80 5.63
C SER A 54 1.75 3.67 4.71
N GLY A 55 1.12 2.49 4.67
CA GLY A 55 -0.08 2.26 3.86
C GLY A 55 -1.24 3.17 4.22
N ALA A 56 -1.50 3.37 5.52
CA ALA A 56 -2.53 4.28 6.00
C ALA A 56 -2.24 5.74 5.60
N VAL A 57 -0.99 6.20 5.74
CA VAL A 57 -0.58 7.56 5.35
C VAL A 57 -0.79 7.80 3.85
N PHE A 58 -0.43 6.86 2.99
CA PHE A 58 -0.66 6.99 1.54
C PHE A 58 -2.15 7.05 1.18
N ILE A 59 -3.00 6.24 1.82
CA ILE A 59 -4.45 6.24 1.57
C ILE A 59 -5.05 7.58 2.03
N ILE A 60 -4.76 8.00 3.26
CA ILE A 60 -5.27 9.25 3.83
C ILE A 60 -4.80 10.44 2.99
N GLY A 61 -3.51 10.48 2.64
CA GLY A 61 -2.94 11.55 1.82
C GLY A 61 -3.58 11.62 0.43
N SER A 62 -3.88 10.48 -0.20
CA SER A 62 -4.61 10.44 -1.47
C SER A 62 -6.04 10.96 -1.32
N CYS A 63 -6.75 10.57 -0.26
CA CYS A 63 -8.11 11.07 -0.01
C CYS A 63 -8.13 12.58 0.21
N ILE A 64 -7.23 13.15 1.02
CA ILE A 64 -7.20 14.61 1.27
C ILE A 64 -6.98 15.39 -0.01
N LYS A 65 -6.09 14.93 -0.90
CA LYS A 65 -5.84 15.56 -2.21
C LYS A 65 -7.01 15.49 -3.19
N VAL A 66 -7.97 14.59 -2.99
CA VAL A 66 -9.18 14.54 -3.83
C VAL A 66 -10.17 15.65 -3.43
N PHE A 67 -10.07 16.19 -2.21
CA PHE A 67 -10.99 17.21 -1.68
C PHE A 67 -10.50 18.66 -1.79
N TYR A 68 -9.24 18.90 -2.21
CA TYR A 68 -8.61 20.22 -2.33
C TYR A 68 -8.07 20.44 -3.74
#